data_AF-A0A6A4KSQ1-F1
#
_entry.id   AF-A0A6A4KSQ1-F1
#
_cell.length_a   1.000
_cell.length_b   1.000
_cell.length_c   1.000
_cell.angle_alpha   90.00
_cell.angle_beta   90.00
_cell.angle_gamma   90.00
#
_symmetry.space_group_name_H-M   'P 1'
#
loop_
_entity.id
_entity.type
_entity.pdbx_description
1 polymer ?
#
loop_
_entity_poly.entity_id
_entity_poly.type
_entity_poly.pdbx_seq_one_letter_code
_entity_poly.pdbx_strand_id
1 'polypeptide(L)'
;WRIPSWLKPRRSAKAETTASYINKATYVNNRDQVYGFYTPINASTLLTAFVDELGSFKLVAWVGKWVEFYSVPGDQCVAYGRCGAFGYCDSNNRQDLECTCLPGYKPRSAEEWYLRDASGGCIKERKELSMCGHGEGFVKVANTNIPDTSKAHLLMSLSMNECKDECLRNCSCLAYASEAEEGERANCITWYENLMDVRTYVRRFPEGGLDLYVRGGLDLYVRVDAVELGVVINGPLQNDY
;
A
#
# COMPACT_ATOMS: atom_id res chain seq x y z
N TRP A 1 -8.35 -11.55 3.01
CA TRP A 1 -7.13 -10.82 2.56
C TRP A 1 -7.48 -9.97 1.36
N ARG A 2 -6.74 -8.90 1.07
CA ARG A 2 -6.96 -8.05 -0.11
C ARG A 2 -5.75 -8.14 -1.04
N ILE A 3 -5.99 -8.51 -2.30
CA ILE A 3 -4.97 -8.38 -3.35
C ILE A 3 -4.73 -6.89 -3.55
N PRO A 4 -3.47 -6.43 -3.60
CA PRO A 4 -3.19 -5.02 -3.86
C PRO A 4 -3.89 -4.58 -5.15
N SER A 5 -4.45 -3.37 -5.13
CA SER A 5 -5.23 -2.81 -6.25
C SER A 5 -4.42 -2.70 -7.55
N TRP A 6 -3.09 -2.81 -7.45
CA TRP A 6 -2.14 -2.74 -8.55
C TRP A 6 -1.52 -4.11 -8.80
N LEU A 7 -2.10 -4.87 -9.73
CA LEU A 7 -1.43 -6.00 -10.39
C LEU A 7 -0.66 -5.56 -11.64
N LYS A 8 -0.64 -4.27 -11.98
CA LYS A 8 0.31 -3.73 -12.96
C LYS A 8 1.65 -3.50 -12.25
N PRO A 9 2.74 -4.17 -12.66
CA PRO A 9 4.06 -3.67 -12.34
C PRO A 9 4.16 -2.23 -12.88
N ARG A 10 4.73 -1.30 -12.11
CA ARG A 10 5.25 -0.06 -12.70
C ARG A 10 6.08 -0.45 -13.94
N ARG A 11 6.10 0.37 -14.99
CA ARG A 11 6.92 0.10 -16.20
C ARG A 11 8.41 -0.17 -15.86
N SER A 12 8.88 0.31 -14.72
CA SER A 12 10.22 0.15 -14.14
C SER A 12 10.34 -0.96 -13.08
N ALA A 13 9.28 -1.70 -12.77
CA ALA A 13 9.25 -2.71 -11.71
C ALA A 13 9.43 -4.12 -12.27
N LYS A 14 10.68 -4.56 -12.39
CA LYS A 14 11.02 -5.97 -12.42
C LYS A 14 11.22 -6.45 -10.99
N ALA A 15 10.16 -6.90 -10.33
CA ALA A 15 10.33 -7.80 -9.19
C ALA A 15 10.48 -9.21 -9.76
N GLU A 16 11.73 -9.66 -9.93
CA GLU A 16 12.02 -11.05 -10.28
C GLU A 16 11.67 -11.92 -9.07
N THR A 17 10.45 -12.45 -9.07
CA THR A 17 10.02 -13.47 -8.11
C THR A 17 10.16 -14.83 -8.77
N THR A 18 10.24 -15.90 -7.98
CA THR A 18 10.26 -17.27 -8.52
C THR A 18 9.06 -17.53 -9.45
N ALA A 19 7.90 -16.90 -9.17
CA ALA A 19 6.72 -16.92 -10.02
C ALA A 19 6.95 -16.33 -11.42
N SER A 20 7.76 -15.26 -11.55
CA SER A 20 8.03 -14.63 -12.85
C SER A 20 8.86 -15.49 -13.81
N TYR A 21 9.44 -16.61 -13.36
CA TYR A 21 10.06 -17.61 -14.23
C TYR A 21 9.08 -18.70 -14.70
N ILE A 22 7.89 -18.79 -14.08
CA ILE A 22 6.90 -19.82 -14.34
C ILE A 22 5.74 -19.25 -15.17
N ASN A 23 5.28 -18.05 -14.83
CA ASN A 23 4.14 -17.42 -15.49
C ASN A 23 4.28 -15.91 -15.65
N LYS A 24 3.54 -15.37 -16.61
CA LYS A 24 3.31 -13.94 -16.82
C LYS A 24 1.89 -13.58 -16.38
N ALA A 25 1.78 -12.61 -15.49
CA ALA A 25 0.50 -12.01 -15.12
C ALA A 25 0.11 -10.92 -16.12
N THR A 26 -1.13 -10.96 -16.61
CA THR A 26 -1.70 -9.93 -17.48
C THR A 26 -2.99 -9.41 -16.86
N TYR A 27 -3.18 -8.10 -16.92
CA TYR A 27 -4.37 -7.41 -16.45
C TYR A 27 -4.95 -6.55 -17.57
N VAL A 28 -6.21 -6.77 -17.88
CA VAL A 28 -6.96 -6.02 -18.88
C VAL A 28 -8.01 -5.21 -18.15
N ASN A 29 -8.02 -3.90 -18.42
CA ASN A 29 -9.01 -2.96 -17.94
C ASN A 29 -9.33 -1.99 -19.06
N ASN A 30 -10.47 -2.18 -19.70
CA ASN A 30 -11.00 -1.32 -20.75
C ASN A 30 -12.51 -1.15 -20.57
N ARG A 31 -13.18 -0.50 -21.54
CA ARG A 31 -14.63 -0.21 -21.46
C ARG A 31 -15.51 -1.45 -21.50
N ASP A 32 -15.02 -2.55 -22.06
CA ASP A 32 -15.81 -3.76 -22.30
C ASP A 32 -15.58 -4.83 -21.22
N GLN A 33 -14.37 -4.91 -20.67
CA GLN A 33 -13.97 -5.99 -19.79
C GLN A 33 -12.86 -5.60 -18.79
N VAL A 34 -12.98 -6.16 -17.59
CA VAL A 34 -11.99 -6.09 -16.52
C VAL A 34 -11.70 -7.49 -16.04
N TYR A 35 -10.50 -7.99 -16.33
CA TYR A 35 -10.08 -9.32 -15.91
C TYR A 35 -8.55 -9.43 -15.82
N GLY A 36 -8.09 -10.34 -14.97
CA GLY A 36 -6.70 -10.75 -14.87
C GLY A 36 -6.56 -12.21 -15.24
N PHE A 37 -5.43 -12.58 -15.83
CA PHE A 37 -5.11 -13.98 -16.11
C PHE A 37 -3.60 -14.21 -16.05
N TYR A 38 -3.24 -15.47 -15.91
CA TYR A 38 -1.86 -15.93 -15.83
C TYR A 38 -1.56 -16.83 -17.03
N THR A 39 -0.50 -16.51 -17.76
CA THR A 39 -0.03 -17.31 -18.89
C THR A 39 1.27 -18.02 -18.50
N PRO A 40 1.39 -19.33 -18.66
CA PRO A 40 2.67 -20.00 -18.41
C PRO A 40 3.73 -19.52 -19.41
N ILE A 41 4.98 -19.37 -18.96
CA ILE A 41 6.10 -18.96 -19.84
C ILE A 41 6.43 -20.06 -20.85
N ASN A 42 6.38 -21.32 -20.42
CA ASN A 42 6.44 -22.46 -21.30
C ASN A 42 5.02 -22.96 -21.60
N ALA A 43 4.62 -22.94 -22.87
CA ALA A 43 3.28 -23.34 -23.31
C ALA A 43 2.92 -24.80 -22.98
N SER A 44 3.92 -25.67 -22.75
CA SER A 44 3.72 -27.06 -22.34
C SER A 44 3.44 -27.23 -20.84
N THR A 45 3.67 -26.19 -20.03
CA THR A 45 3.43 -26.23 -18.59
C THR A 45 1.94 -26.09 -18.31
N LEU A 46 1.35 -27.06 -17.60
CA LEU A 46 0.01 -26.90 -17.04
C LEU A 46 0.07 -25.97 -15.83
N LEU A 47 -0.72 -24.91 -15.88
CA LEU A 47 -0.86 -23.92 -14.81
C LEU A 47 -2.30 -23.96 -14.29
N THR A 48 -2.49 -23.94 -12.99
CA THR A 48 -3.83 -23.90 -12.37
C THR A 48 -3.85 -22.91 -11.22
N ALA A 49 -4.95 -22.17 -11.13
CA ALA A 49 -5.26 -21.25 -10.05
C ALA A 49 -6.53 -21.73 -9.34
N PHE A 50 -6.51 -21.81 -8.01
CA PHE A 50 -7.68 -22.19 -7.23
C PHE A 50 -7.65 -21.56 -5.84
N VAL A 51 -8.81 -21.55 -5.18
CA VAL A 51 -8.94 -21.22 -3.76
C VAL A 51 -9.20 -22.52 -3.02
N ASP A 52 -8.41 -22.80 -1.99
CA ASP A 52 -8.57 -24.00 -1.17
C ASP A 52 -9.66 -23.84 -0.10
N GLU A 53 -9.92 -24.91 0.65
CA GLU A 53 -10.92 -24.95 1.72
C GLU A 53 -10.65 -23.99 2.89
N LEU A 54 -9.43 -23.48 3.00
CA LEU A 54 -9.03 -22.49 4.01
C LEU A 54 -9.17 -21.05 3.48
N GLY A 55 -9.62 -20.87 2.24
CA GLY A 55 -9.75 -19.56 1.60
C GLY A 55 -8.42 -18.98 1.13
N SER A 56 -7.39 -19.82 0.95
CA SER A 56 -6.09 -19.41 0.41
C SER A 56 -6.10 -19.55 -1.11
N PHE A 57 -5.72 -18.49 -1.81
CA PHE A 57 -5.55 -18.53 -3.26
C PHE A 57 -4.17 -19.07 -3.60
N LYS A 58 -4.12 -20.06 -4.50
CA LYS A 58 -2.90 -20.79 -4.89
C LYS A 58 -2.72 -20.77 -6.40
N LEU A 59 -1.46 -20.66 -6.82
CA LEU A 59 -1.03 -20.96 -8.19
C LEU A 59 -0.08 -22.16 -8.15
N VAL A 60 -0.42 -23.19 -8.94
CA VAL A 60 0.33 -24.43 -9.05
C VAL A 60 0.72 -24.71 -10.50
N ALA A 61 1.92 -25.22 -10.70
CA ALA A 61 2.44 -25.63 -12.01
C ALA A 61 2.78 -27.13 -12.02
N TRP A 62 2.58 -27.80 -13.16
CA TRP A 62 2.96 -29.19 -13.34
C TRP A 62 4.40 -29.32 -13.88
N VAL A 63 5.29 -29.93 -13.09
CA VAL A 63 6.70 -30.22 -13.46
C VAL A 63 7.05 -31.68 -13.15
N GLY A 64 6.21 -32.60 -13.61
CA GLY A 64 6.25 -34.03 -13.21
C GLY A 64 5.58 -34.33 -11.87
N LYS A 65 5.26 -33.27 -11.11
CA LYS A 65 4.34 -33.22 -9.98
C LYS A 65 3.74 -31.82 -9.90
N TRP A 66 2.63 -31.65 -9.18
CA TRP A 66 2.11 -30.32 -8.86
C TRP A 66 3.06 -29.60 -7.89
N VAL A 67 3.50 -28.41 -8.26
CA VAL A 67 4.33 -27.52 -7.44
C VAL A 67 3.59 -26.22 -7.22
N GLU A 68 3.29 -25.93 -5.96
CA GLU A 68 2.83 -24.61 -5.52
C GLU A 68 4.00 -23.64 -5.53
N PHE A 69 3.85 -22.54 -6.25
CA PHE A 69 4.90 -21.51 -6.35
C PHE A 69 4.41 -20.13 -5.92
N TYR A 70 3.10 -19.97 -5.68
CA TYR A 70 2.51 -18.75 -5.15
C TYR A 70 1.25 -19.07 -4.34
N SER A 71 1.14 -18.45 -3.16
CA SER A 71 -0.03 -18.58 -2.28
C SER A 71 -0.27 -17.28 -1.51
N VAL A 72 -1.54 -16.97 -1.25
CA VAL A 72 -1.97 -15.81 -0.46
C VAL A 72 -3.16 -16.24 0.42
N PRO A 73 -3.16 -15.92 1.74
CA PRO A 73 -2.24 -15.03 2.45
C PRO A 73 -0.88 -15.68 2.80
N GLY A 74 0.21 -14.91 2.64
CA GLY A 74 1.58 -15.41 2.87
C GLY A 74 2.30 -14.83 4.09
N ASP A 75 1.77 -13.76 4.71
CA ASP A 75 2.30 -13.16 5.93
C ASP A 75 1.17 -12.53 6.77
N GLN A 76 1.50 -12.08 7.99
CA GLN A 76 0.53 -11.55 8.95
C GLN A 76 -0.11 -10.22 8.53
N CYS A 77 0.57 -9.42 7.70
CA CYS A 77 0.08 -8.15 7.16
C CYS A 77 -0.87 -8.32 5.95
N VAL A 78 -1.07 -9.56 5.46
CA VAL A 78 -2.00 -9.82 4.35
C VAL A 78 -3.46 -9.95 4.82
N ALA A 79 -3.68 -10.18 6.12
CA ALA A 79 -5.01 -10.17 6.71
C ALA A 79 -5.63 -8.76 6.59
N TYR A 80 -6.87 -8.69 6.11
CA TYR A 80 -7.52 -7.40 5.88
C TYR A 80 -7.71 -6.65 7.19
N GLY A 81 -7.29 -5.39 7.22
CA GLY A 81 -7.50 -4.51 8.38
C GLY A 81 -6.68 -4.89 9.61
N ARG A 82 -5.55 -5.58 9.44
CA ARG A 82 -4.66 -6.03 10.53
C ARG A 82 -4.35 -4.94 11.57
N CYS A 83 -4.16 -3.69 11.10
CA CYS A 83 -3.78 -2.55 11.93
C CYS A 83 -4.92 -1.54 12.18
N GLY A 84 -6.17 -1.91 11.87
CA GLY A 84 -7.32 -1.03 12.02
C GLY A 84 -7.29 0.22 11.14
N ALA A 85 -8.15 1.18 11.45
CA ALA A 85 -8.23 2.45 10.73
C ALA A 85 -7.02 3.34 11.02
N PHE A 86 -6.51 4.02 9.98
CA PHE A 86 -5.36 4.93 10.07
C PHE A 86 -4.07 4.29 10.60
N GLY A 87 -4.00 2.96 10.66
CA GLY A 87 -2.79 2.19 10.91
C GLY A 87 -2.29 1.54 9.62
N TYR A 88 -0.99 1.33 9.52
CA TYR A 88 -0.37 0.55 8.46
C TYR A 88 0.46 -0.59 9.04
N CYS A 89 0.53 -1.70 8.29
CA CYS A 89 1.30 -2.88 8.67
C CYS A 89 2.69 -2.86 8.00
N ASP A 90 3.76 -3.06 8.78
CA ASP A 90 5.13 -3.26 8.33
C ASP A 90 5.62 -4.64 8.76
N SER A 91 5.76 -5.55 7.80
CA SER A 91 6.16 -6.94 8.04
C SER A 91 7.63 -7.12 8.44
N ASN A 92 8.45 -6.06 8.40
CA ASN A 92 9.83 -6.10 8.91
C ASN A 92 9.92 -5.76 10.38
N ASN A 93 8.88 -5.15 10.96
CA ASN A 93 8.87 -4.86 12.38
C ASN A 93 8.54 -6.14 13.17
N ARG A 94 9.51 -7.07 13.18
CA ARG A 94 9.38 -8.41 13.78
C ARG A 94 9.64 -8.43 15.27
N GLN A 95 10.28 -7.39 15.80
CA GLN A 95 10.64 -7.28 17.23
C GLN A 95 9.52 -6.59 18.02
N ASP A 96 8.86 -5.59 17.44
CA ASP A 96 7.71 -4.91 18.03
C ASP A 96 6.37 -5.42 17.46
N LEU A 97 5.31 -4.64 17.63
CA LEU A 97 4.03 -4.78 16.94
C LEU A 97 4.22 -4.37 15.47
N GLU A 98 3.75 -5.21 14.54
CA GLU A 98 3.84 -4.95 13.10
C GLU A 98 3.01 -3.75 12.63
N CYS A 99 2.17 -3.19 13.51
CA CYS A 99 1.30 -2.07 13.24
C CYS A 99 1.89 -0.75 13.76
N THR A 100 1.82 0.26 12.90
CA THR A 100 2.21 1.64 13.19
C THR A 100 1.11 2.59 12.73
N CYS A 101 0.87 3.68 13.46
CA CYS A 101 -0.09 4.69 13.03
C CYS A 101 0.47 5.53 11.87
N LEU A 102 -0.42 5.97 10.98
CA LEU A 102 -0.06 6.93 9.93
C LEU A 102 0.38 8.28 10.55
N PRO A 103 1.20 9.07 9.85
CA PRO A 103 1.65 10.39 10.35
C PRO A 103 0.50 11.27 10.83
N GLY A 104 0.66 11.92 11.99
CA GLY A 104 -0.39 12.72 12.65
C GLY A 104 -1.46 11.91 13.40
N TYR A 105 -1.32 10.59 13.51
CA TYR A 105 -2.23 9.71 14.24
C TYR A 105 -1.49 8.94 15.35
N LYS A 106 -2.22 8.60 16.40
CA LYS A 106 -1.74 7.80 17.54
C LYS A 106 -2.69 6.64 17.84
N PRO A 107 -2.24 5.59 18.56
CA PRO A 107 -3.11 4.48 18.94
C PRO A 107 -4.35 4.97 19.67
N ARG A 108 -5.49 4.35 19.38
CA ARG A 108 -6.76 4.69 20.04
C ARG A 108 -6.75 4.36 21.53
N SER A 109 -6.23 3.19 21.87
CA SER A 109 -5.93 2.76 23.24
C SER A 109 -4.46 2.37 23.29
N ALA A 110 -3.73 2.96 24.22
CA ALA A 110 -2.33 2.58 24.43
C ALA A 110 -2.25 1.17 25.03
N GLU A 111 -3.20 0.83 25.91
CA GLU A 111 -3.30 -0.46 26.59
C GLU A 111 -3.49 -1.62 25.60
N GLU A 112 -4.45 -1.51 24.68
CA GLU A 112 -4.65 -2.49 23.60
C GLU A 112 -3.39 -2.60 22.72
N TRP A 113 -2.79 -1.46 22.37
CA TRP A 113 -1.58 -1.43 21.56
C TRP A 113 -0.39 -2.13 22.22
N TYR A 114 -0.19 -1.94 23.54
CA TYR A 114 0.83 -2.66 24.33
C TYR A 114 0.55 -4.17 24.42
N LEU A 115 -0.72 -4.57 24.39
CA LEU A 115 -1.14 -5.97 24.30
C LEU A 115 -1.08 -6.53 22.89
N ARG A 116 -0.52 -5.77 21.93
CA ARG A 116 -0.43 -6.13 20.50
C ARG A 116 -1.79 -6.27 19.82
N ASP A 117 -2.81 -5.59 20.33
CA ASP A 117 -4.12 -5.44 19.71
C ASP A 117 -4.23 -4.07 19.02
N ALA A 118 -4.04 -4.08 17.69
CA ALA A 118 -4.19 -2.90 16.85
C ALA A 118 -5.60 -2.78 16.23
N SER A 119 -6.55 -3.65 16.60
CA SER A 119 -7.88 -3.69 15.96
C SER A 119 -8.68 -2.41 16.16
N GLY A 120 -8.46 -1.71 17.28
CA GLY A 120 -9.04 -0.39 17.58
C GLY A 120 -8.58 0.73 16.64
N GLY A 121 -7.46 0.52 15.93
CA GLY A 121 -6.85 1.46 15.00
C GLY A 121 -6.26 2.70 15.68
N CYS A 122 -6.08 3.75 14.88
CA CYS A 122 -5.47 4.99 15.28
C CYS A 122 -6.47 6.15 15.18
N ILE A 123 -6.24 7.19 15.99
CA ILE A 123 -7.01 8.42 16.02
C ILE A 123 -6.08 9.61 15.81
N LYS A 124 -6.62 10.73 15.31
CA LYS A 124 -5.84 11.97 15.17
C LYS A 124 -5.17 12.32 16.50
N GLU A 125 -3.89 12.63 16.44
CA GLU A 125 -3.11 12.98 17.62
C GLU A 125 -3.60 14.30 18.23
N ARG A 126 -3.93 15.27 17.37
CA ARG A 126 -4.32 16.64 17.72
C ARG A 126 -5.73 16.94 17.18
N LYS A 127 -6.75 16.52 17.93
CA LYS A 127 -8.16 16.64 17.49
C LYS A 127 -8.62 18.08 17.23
N GLU A 128 -8.05 19.04 17.94
CA GLU A 128 -8.47 20.46 17.89
C GLU A 128 -7.87 21.22 16.70
N LEU A 129 -6.86 20.67 16.03
CA LEU A 129 -6.24 21.34 14.90
C LEU A 129 -7.02 21.04 13.62
N SER A 130 -7.45 22.12 12.96
CA SER A 130 -8.06 22.01 11.63
C SER A 130 -7.00 21.59 10.62
N MET A 131 -7.35 20.62 9.77
CA MET A 131 -6.55 20.25 8.61
C MET A 131 -7.04 20.96 7.35
N CYS A 132 -7.79 22.07 7.47
CA CYS A 132 -8.30 22.79 6.30
C CYS A 132 -8.09 24.31 6.41
N GLY A 133 -7.29 24.87 5.51
CA GLY A 133 -7.05 26.31 5.39
C GLY A 133 -6.10 26.91 6.43
N HIS A 134 -5.32 26.09 7.15
CA HIS A 134 -4.46 26.52 8.26
C HIS A 134 -3.00 26.08 8.14
N GLY A 135 -2.53 25.87 6.90
CA GLY A 135 -1.15 25.44 6.64
C GLY A 135 -0.94 23.93 6.75
N GLU A 136 -2.02 23.16 6.63
CA GLU A 136 -1.94 21.71 6.48
C GLU A 136 -1.10 21.31 5.27
N GLY A 137 -0.68 20.05 5.27
CA GLY A 137 0.02 19.48 4.13
C GLY A 137 -0.08 17.97 4.13
N PHE A 138 0.89 17.33 3.48
CA PHE A 138 0.91 15.88 3.37
C PHE A 138 2.26 15.32 3.74
N VAL A 139 2.24 14.20 4.43
CA VAL A 139 3.43 13.39 4.74
C VAL A 139 3.38 12.14 3.88
N LYS A 140 4.50 11.86 3.21
CA LYS A 140 4.65 10.68 2.36
C LYS A 140 4.93 9.44 3.20
N VAL A 141 4.09 8.42 3.02
CA VAL A 141 4.32 7.04 3.45
C VAL A 141 4.71 6.26 2.20
N ALA A 142 5.98 5.89 2.11
CA ALA A 142 6.55 5.34 0.89
C ALA A 142 6.21 3.86 0.67
N ASN A 143 6.13 3.45 -0.60
CA ASN A 143 6.04 2.05 -1.00
C ASN A 143 4.92 1.26 -0.29
N THR A 144 3.70 1.78 -0.37
CA THR A 144 2.52 1.19 0.28
C THR A 144 1.69 0.35 -0.67
N ASN A 145 1.01 -0.67 -0.14
CA ASN A 145 -0.30 -1.00 -0.67
C ASN A 145 -1.24 0.11 -0.21
N ILE A 146 -1.74 0.88 -1.17
CA ILE A 146 -2.66 1.98 -0.87
C ILE A 146 -3.88 1.48 -0.08
N PRO A 147 -4.53 2.37 0.67
CA PRO A 147 -5.72 2.00 1.44
C PRO A 147 -6.80 1.39 0.55
N ASP A 148 -7.76 0.71 1.20
CA ASP A 148 -8.96 0.20 0.56
C ASP A 148 -9.59 1.26 -0.38
N THR A 149 -9.84 0.88 -1.63
CA THR A 149 -10.32 1.78 -2.69
C THR A 149 -11.83 1.71 -2.90
N SER A 150 -12.59 0.96 -2.10
CA SER A 150 -14.04 0.82 -2.22
C SER A 150 -14.80 2.14 -2.06
N LYS A 151 -14.23 3.07 -1.30
CA LYS A 151 -14.76 4.42 -1.06
C LYS A 151 -13.79 5.53 -1.48
N ALA A 152 -12.80 5.20 -2.30
CA ALA A 152 -11.87 6.17 -2.84
C ALA A 152 -12.45 6.78 -4.13
N HIS A 153 -11.98 7.98 -4.48
CA HIS A 153 -12.32 8.62 -5.74
C HIS A 153 -11.13 8.53 -6.70
N LEU A 154 -11.40 8.13 -7.94
CA LEU A 154 -10.40 8.05 -9.01
C LEU A 154 -10.54 9.26 -9.94
N LEU A 155 -9.47 10.05 -10.04
CA LEU A 155 -9.33 11.18 -10.96
C LEU A 155 -8.26 10.85 -11.99
N MET A 156 -8.56 10.96 -13.27
CA MET A 156 -7.64 10.53 -14.34
C MET A 156 -6.85 11.70 -14.92
N SER A 157 -5.61 11.45 -15.30
CA SER A 157 -4.75 12.41 -16.01
C SER A 157 -4.49 13.69 -15.20
N LEU A 158 -4.07 13.54 -13.94
CA LEU A 158 -3.58 14.63 -13.10
C LEU A 158 -2.07 14.47 -12.89
N SER A 159 -1.36 15.60 -12.87
CA SER A 159 -0.01 15.67 -12.32
C SER A 159 -0.03 15.45 -10.81
N MET A 160 1.14 15.18 -10.22
CA MET A 160 1.28 15.04 -8.77
C MET A 160 0.77 16.28 -8.00
N ASN A 161 1.07 17.49 -8.50
CA ASN A 161 0.65 18.74 -7.87
C ASN A 161 -0.86 18.97 -8.00
N GLU A 162 -1.47 18.69 -9.16
CA GLU A 162 -2.91 18.80 -9.31
C GLU A 162 -3.64 17.80 -8.41
N CYS A 163 -3.12 16.58 -8.25
CA CYS A 163 -3.70 15.59 -7.34
C CYS A 163 -3.67 16.07 -5.87
N LYS A 164 -2.55 16.69 -5.47
CA LYS A 164 -2.41 17.33 -4.16
C LYS A 164 -3.42 18.47 -3.98
N ASP A 165 -3.53 19.35 -4.97
CA ASP A 165 -4.42 20.52 -4.92
C ASP A 165 -5.90 20.12 -4.88
N GLU A 166 -6.30 19.09 -5.64
CA GLU A 166 -7.66 18.52 -5.59
C GLU A 166 -8.01 18.00 -4.20
N CYS A 167 -7.06 17.32 -3.54
CA CYS A 167 -7.26 16.89 -2.16
C CYS A 167 -7.34 18.08 -1.18
N LEU A 168 -6.48 19.10 -1.32
CA LEU A 168 -6.51 20.28 -0.45
C LEU A 168 -7.81 21.08 -0.56
N ARG A 169 -8.36 21.21 -1.77
CA ARG A 169 -9.62 21.93 -2.04
C ARG A 169 -10.81 21.39 -1.25
N ASN A 170 -10.78 20.10 -0.90
CA ASN A 170 -11.82 19.48 -0.10
C ASN A 170 -11.31 19.21 1.32
N CYS A 171 -11.83 19.94 2.31
CA CYS A 171 -11.45 19.79 3.72
C CYS A 171 -11.63 18.36 4.27
N SER A 172 -12.50 17.54 3.65
CA SER A 172 -12.74 16.16 4.06
C SER A 172 -11.73 15.18 3.48
N CYS A 173 -10.88 15.60 2.53
CA CYS A 173 -9.85 14.72 1.98
C CYS A 173 -8.79 14.42 3.04
N LEU A 174 -8.47 13.14 3.22
CA LEU A 174 -7.57 12.62 4.25
C LEU A 174 -6.25 12.11 3.68
N ALA A 175 -6.24 11.67 2.42
CA ALA A 175 -5.03 11.24 1.75
C ALA A 175 -5.21 11.23 0.23
N TYR A 176 -4.10 11.22 -0.49
CA TYR A 176 -4.08 10.92 -1.92
C TYR A 176 -2.89 10.01 -2.29
N ALA A 177 -2.97 9.41 -3.47
CA ALA A 177 -1.89 8.67 -4.09
C ALA A 177 -1.92 8.91 -5.60
N SER A 178 -0.75 8.99 -6.24
CA SER A 178 -0.65 9.21 -7.68
C SER A 178 0.49 8.42 -8.27
N GLU A 179 0.25 7.85 -9.45
CA GLU A 179 1.29 7.18 -10.26
C GLU A 179 2.12 8.18 -11.09
N ALA A 180 1.78 9.48 -11.06
CA ALA A 180 2.46 10.49 -11.87
C ALA A 180 3.90 10.68 -11.41
N GLU A 181 4.85 10.53 -12.34
CA GLU A 181 6.23 10.96 -12.17
C GLU A 181 6.38 12.45 -12.53
N GLU A 182 7.56 13.03 -12.29
CA GLU A 182 7.79 14.45 -12.55
C GLU A 182 7.61 14.78 -14.04
N GLY A 183 6.77 15.77 -14.33
CA GLY A 183 6.41 16.14 -15.70
C GLY A 183 5.39 15.21 -16.37
N GLU A 184 4.94 14.15 -15.70
CA GLU A 184 3.93 13.21 -16.21
C GLU A 184 2.54 13.47 -15.57
N ARG A 185 1.52 12.90 -16.21
CA ARG A 185 0.14 12.88 -15.72
C ARG A 185 -0.32 11.44 -15.63
N ALA A 186 -0.95 11.07 -14.52
CA ALA A 186 -1.44 9.72 -14.29
C ALA A 186 -2.76 9.72 -13.52
N ASN A 187 -3.19 8.55 -13.10
CA ASN A 187 -4.34 8.41 -12.23
C ASN A 187 -3.99 8.89 -10.81
N CYS A 188 -4.87 9.71 -10.26
CA CYS A 188 -4.88 10.22 -8.91
C CYS A 188 -6.01 9.53 -8.14
N ILE A 189 -5.73 9.09 -6.92
CA ILE A 189 -6.72 8.49 -6.04
C ILE A 189 -6.79 9.34 -4.78
N THR A 190 -8.00 9.71 -4.34
CA THR A 190 -8.23 10.48 -3.11
C THR A 190 -9.17 9.73 -2.17
N TRP A 191 -8.95 9.90 -0.86
CA TRP A 191 -9.74 9.29 0.21
C TRP A 191 -10.37 10.35 1.11
N TYR A 192 -11.63 10.13 1.50
CA TYR A 192 -12.42 11.03 2.35
C TYR A 192 -12.96 10.36 3.62
N GLU A 193 -12.72 9.05 3.77
CA GLU A 193 -13.09 8.25 4.92
C GLU A 193 -11.86 7.57 5.52
N ASN A 194 -12.08 6.80 6.59
CA ASN A 194 -11.04 6.03 7.28
C ASN A 194 -10.15 5.28 6.30
N LEU A 195 -8.84 5.50 6.42
CA LEU A 195 -7.83 4.81 5.64
C LEU A 195 -7.67 3.40 6.24
N MET A 196 -8.12 2.38 5.50
CA MET A 196 -8.12 0.99 5.95
C MET A 196 -7.15 0.15 5.14
N ASP A 197 -6.60 -0.89 5.78
CA ASP A 197 -5.83 -1.95 5.13
C ASP A 197 -4.58 -1.46 4.38
N VAL A 198 -3.87 -0.51 4.99
CA VAL A 198 -2.58 -0.01 4.50
C VAL A 198 -1.47 -0.96 4.93
N ARG A 199 -0.51 -1.22 4.04
CA ARG A 199 0.72 -1.97 4.36
C ARG A 199 1.91 -1.38 3.64
N THR A 200 3.10 -1.45 4.24
CA THR A 200 4.35 -1.07 3.59
C THR A 200 5.09 -2.31 3.10
N TYR A 201 5.79 -2.20 1.97
CA TYR A 201 6.63 -3.28 1.41
C TYR A 201 8.12 -3.00 1.57
N VAL A 202 8.52 -2.45 2.71
CA VAL A 202 9.94 -2.33 3.03
C VAL A 202 10.49 -3.77 3.15
N ARG A 203 11.74 -4.03 2.78
CA ARG A 203 12.49 -5.22 3.21
C ARG A 203 13.88 -4.75 3.58
N ARG A 204 14.17 -4.64 4.88
CA ARG A 204 15.51 -4.33 5.37
C ARG A 204 16.30 -5.62 5.51
N PHE A 205 17.45 -5.72 4.84
CA PHE A 205 18.44 -6.75 5.13
C PHE A 205 19.40 -6.24 6.22
N PRO A 206 19.77 -7.05 7.24
CA PRO A 206 20.58 -6.58 8.37
C PRO A 206 22.02 -6.16 8.04
N GLU A 207 22.53 -6.39 6.83
CA GLU A 207 23.95 -6.19 6.50
C GLU A 207 24.12 -5.53 5.14
N GLY A 208 23.97 -4.19 5.05
CA GLY A 208 24.44 -3.36 3.93
C GLY A 208 23.93 -3.71 2.52
N GLY A 209 22.99 -4.64 2.40
CA GLY A 209 22.43 -5.11 1.14
C GLY A 209 21.32 -4.19 0.68
N LEU A 210 21.49 -3.66 -0.53
CA LEU A 210 20.52 -2.86 -1.29
C LEU A 210 19.07 -3.18 -0.90
N ASP A 211 18.35 -2.16 -0.40
CA ASP A 211 16.92 -2.24 -0.13
C ASP A 211 16.21 -2.84 -1.35
N LEU A 212 15.75 -4.08 -1.23
CA LEU A 212 14.91 -4.72 -2.23
C LEU A 212 13.52 -4.14 -2.04
N TYR A 213 13.33 -2.92 -2.52
CA TYR A 213 12.01 -2.37 -2.78
C TYR A 213 11.28 -3.41 -3.63
N VAL A 214 10.27 -4.07 -3.07
CA VAL A 214 9.24 -4.67 -3.91
C VAL A 214 8.58 -3.48 -4.61
N ARG A 215 9.12 -3.08 -5.77
CA ARG A 215 8.79 -1.84 -6.54
C ARG A 215 7.36 -1.87 -7.12
N GLY A 216 6.41 -2.44 -6.40
CA GLY A 216 4.98 -2.48 -6.74
C GLY A 216 4.10 -1.66 -5.80
N GLY A 217 4.65 -1.08 -4.72
CA GLY A 217 3.90 -0.15 -3.86
C GLY A 217 3.84 1.26 -4.44
N LEU A 218 2.75 1.96 -4.14
CA LEU A 218 2.57 3.37 -4.45
C LEU A 218 2.83 4.21 -3.21
N ASP A 219 3.32 5.42 -3.39
CA ASP A 219 3.47 6.35 -2.28
C ASP A 219 2.09 6.91 -1.87
N LEU A 220 1.78 6.83 -0.58
CA LEU A 220 0.58 7.38 0.02
C LEU A 220 0.92 8.71 0.67
N TYR A 221 0.19 9.77 0.33
CA TYR A 221 0.36 11.10 0.91
C TYR A 221 -0.77 11.34 1.90
N VAL A 222 -0.47 11.26 3.20
CA VAL A 222 -1.45 11.41 4.29
C VAL A 222 -1.53 12.86 4.71
N ARG A 223 -2.75 13.42 4.76
CA ARG A 223 -2.98 14.81 5.18
C ARG A 223 -2.73 14.95 6.68
N VAL A 224 -1.94 15.95 7.05
CA VAL A 224 -1.61 16.26 8.45
C VAL A 224 -1.78 17.75 8.74
N ASP A 225 -1.94 18.11 10.01
CA ASP A 225 -1.98 19.51 10.43
C ASP A 225 -0.61 20.20 10.28
N ALA A 226 -0.63 21.53 10.31
CA ALA A 226 0.56 22.36 10.11
C ALA A 226 1.68 22.09 11.12
N VAL A 227 1.33 21.68 12.35
CA VAL A 227 2.34 21.44 13.38
C VAL A 227 3.02 20.11 13.15
N GLU A 228 2.26 19.07 12.84
CA GLU A 228 2.83 17.77 12.42
C GLU A 228 3.70 17.93 11.17
N LEU A 229 3.22 18.69 10.18
CA LEU A 229 4.00 18.99 8.98
C LEU A 229 5.33 19.70 9.35
N GLY A 230 5.29 20.65 10.28
CA GLY A 230 6.46 21.33 10.79
C GLY A 230 7.43 20.41 11.54
N VAL A 231 6.93 19.41 12.27
CA VAL A 231 7.77 18.39 12.93
C VAL A 231 8.48 17.53 11.90
N VAL A 232 7.79 17.12 10.84
CA VAL A 232 8.39 16.29 9.78
C VAL A 232 9.43 17.08 8.97
N ILE A 233 9.17 18.35 8.67
CA ILE A 233 10.11 19.22 7.91
C ILE A 233 11.34 19.60 8.75
N ASN A 234 11.16 19.89 10.04
CA ASN A 234 12.24 20.41 10.90
C ASN A 234 12.84 19.33 11.83
N GLY A 235 12.35 18.10 11.77
CA GLY A 235 12.81 16.99 12.59
C GLY A 235 14.21 16.52 12.16
N PRO A 236 14.96 15.85 13.06
CA PRO A 236 16.24 15.27 12.70
C PRO A 236 15.99 14.02 11.86
N LEU A 237 15.82 14.21 10.54
CA LEU A 237 16.15 13.31 9.43
C LEU A 237 15.56 13.91 8.14
N GLN A 238 16.14 15.02 7.71
CA GLN A 238 16.27 15.35 6.30
C GLN A 238 17.75 15.58 5.97
N ASN A 239 18.59 14.68 6.47
CA ASN A 239 19.87 14.40 5.84
C ASN A 239 19.64 13.25 4.87
N ASP A 240 19.87 13.59 3.60
CA ASP A 240 20.71 12.82 2.68
C ASP A 240 20.06 12.06 1.49
N TYR A 241 20.52 12.55 0.32
CA TYR A 241 20.85 11.94 -0.98
C TYR A 241 19.74 11.53 -1.97
#